data_AF-A0A5B0Q4Z8-F1
#
_entry.id   AF-A0A5B0Q4Z8-F1
#
_cell.length_a   1.000
_cell.length_b   1.000
_cell.length_c   1.000
_cell.angle_alpha   90.00
_cell.angle_beta   90.00
_cell.angle_gamma   90.00
#
_symmetry.space_group_name_H-M   'P 1'
#
loop_
_entity.id
_entity.type
_entity.pdbx_description
1 polymer ?
#
loop_
_entity_poly.entity_id
_entity_poly.type
_entity_poly.pdbx_seq_one_letter_code
_entity_poly.pdbx_strand_id
1 'polypeptide(L)'
;MEQNHEYVRLVGLSATLPNYADVARFLRVNPKKGLFFFDSSARPCPLKLEFIGITEKKAIKRLQLTNEICYEKVMKQLNDKQQIIIFVHSRSETTRTAKNLKETSIERDEVGKFMSGGLATREILMETAENVKDPGLKDILQFGIGIHHAGLPKTSKTRGSRKFGIGIHHAGLERVDRRLVEELFADGHLQVLVSTATLAWGVNLPAHAVIIKGTQIYNPEKGRWVELSPQDILQMLGRAGRPQYDTFGEGIIITNHSELQFHLSITTSQLPIESQLVSKLADILNAEIVLGTIRNREEAPQWLGYRYWYQRALENPSLYGFQHDPEDPLLLQKRTHIVHTAICILEKSGLAKYDRKTGLIATLELGKIASHYYVTNTSMSTYNQHLRPTMTLIELSWKLKANLQKNNHQINNFNLTFRETIIGLNTSTKYLTH
;
A
#
# COMPACT_ATOMS: atom_id res chain seq x y z
N MET A 1 10.68 20.14 -29.45
CA MET A 1 11.36 20.27 -28.14
C MET A 1 12.41 19.18 -28.09
N GLU A 2 13.61 19.48 -28.55
CA GLU A 2 14.82 18.76 -28.16
C GLU A 2 15.02 19.04 -26.66
N GLN A 3 14.54 18.15 -25.79
CA GLN A 3 14.85 18.19 -24.37
C GLN A 3 16.09 17.31 -24.17
N ASN A 4 17.22 17.94 -23.87
CA ASN A 4 18.52 17.40 -23.43
C ASN A 4 18.76 15.90 -23.69
N HIS A 5 19.68 15.60 -24.61
CA HIS A 5 20.24 14.26 -24.87
C HIS A 5 21.04 13.65 -23.69
N GLU A 6 20.81 14.12 -22.47
CA GLU A 6 21.45 13.59 -21.28
C GLU A 6 20.61 12.46 -20.69
N TYR A 7 21.13 11.23 -20.81
CA TYR A 7 20.53 10.09 -20.13
C TYR A 7 20.62 10.28 -18.61
N VAL A 8 19.47 10.26 -17.95
CA VAL A 8 19.39 10.29 -16.49
C VAL A 8 19.84 8.95 -15.93
N ARG A 9 20.69 8.97 -14.89
CA ARG A 9 21.06 7.76 -14.15
C ARG A 9 19.87 7.26 -13.34
N LEU A 10 19.35 6.09 -13.69
CA LEU A 10 18.31 5.40 -12.92
C LEU A 10 18.95 4.42 -11.93
N VAL A 11 18.52 4.48 -10.66
CA VAL A 11 18.91 3.52 -9.62
C VAL A 11 17.63 2.85 -9.10
N GLY A 12 17.42 1.59 -9.47
CA GLY A 12 16.29 0.79 -9.02
C GLY A 12 16.63 0.02 -7.74
N LEU A 13 15.81 0.18 -6.71
CA LEU A 13 15.86 -0.65 -5.49
C LEU A 13 14.67 -1.59 -5.52
N SER A 14 14.90 -2.89 -5.38
CA SER A 14 13.86 -3.91 -5.45
C SER A 14 14.09 -4.98 -4.39
N ALA A 15 13.00 -5.61 -3.95
CA ALA A 15 13.06 -6.90 -3.29
C ALA A 15 13.54 -7.99 -4.28
N THR A 16 14.03 -9.09 -3.73
CA THR A 16 14.52 -10.25 -4.47
C THR A 16 13.31 -11.04 -4.97
N LEU A 17 12.88 -10.75 -6.19
CA LEU A 17 11.74 -11.41 -6.81
C LEU A 17 12.12 -11.91 -8.22
N PRO A 18 11.47 -12.96 -8.74
CA PRO A 18 11.69 -13.42 -10.11
C PRO A 18 11.40 -12.33 -11.14
N ASN A 19 11.97 -12.49 -12.33
CA ASN A 19 11.97 -11.51 -13.42
C ASN A 19 12.78 -10.23 -13.15
N TYR A 20 13.66 -10.22 -12.13
CA TYR A 20 14.57 -9.09 -11.88
C TYR A 20 15.44 -8.75 -13.10
N ALA A 21 15.80 -9.74 -13.92
CA ALA A 21 16.53 -9.55 -15.17
C ALA A 21 15.72 -8.74 -16.20
N ASP A 22 14.40 -8.95 -16.27
CA ASP A 22 13.52 -8.19 -17.15
C ASP A 22 13.33 -6.76 -16.66
N VAL A 23 13.26 -6.56 -15.34
CA VAL A 23 13.26 -5.23 -14.73
C VAL A 23 14.57 -4.50 -15.06
N ALA A 24 15.71 -5.19 -14.99
CA ALA A 24 17.00 -4.65 -15.37
C ALA A 24 17.04 -4.26 -16.87
N ARG A 25 16.54 -5.11 -17.76
CA ARG A 25 16.42 -4.82 -19.20
C ARG A 25 15.51 -3.61 -19.45
N PHE A 26 14.38 -3.53 -18.77
CA PHE A 26 13.44 -2.41 -18.84
C PHE A 26 14.10 -1.08 -18.43
N LEU A 27 14.87 -1.08 -17.33
CA LEU A 27 15.62 0.07 -16.86
C LEU A 27 16.92 0.32 -17.63
N ARG A 28 17.21 -0.47 -18.67
CA ARG A 28 18.45 -0.42 -19.49
C ARG A 28 19.72 -0.58 -18.66
N VAL A 29 19.65 -1.36 -17.58
CA VAL A 29 20.77 -1.68 -16.72
C VAL A 29 21.68 -2.70 -17.42
N ASN A 30 22.99 -2.44 -17.44
CA ASN A 30 23.96 -3.42 -17.92
C ASN A 30 24.08 -4.57 -16.90
N PRO A 31 23.73 -5.83 -17.26
CA PRO A 31 23.72 -6.94 -16.33
C PRO A 31 25.07 -7.25 -15.67
N LYS A 32 26.19 -6.89 -16.31
CA LYS A 32 27.53 -7.18 -15.77
C LYS A 32 28.04 -6.12 -14.79
N LYS A 33 27.54 -4.89 -14.87
CA LYS A 33 28.07 -3.74 -14.10
C LYS A 33 27.07 -3.13 -13.13
N GLY A 34 25.79 -3.19 -13.45
CA GLY A 34 24.74 -2.46 -12.71
C GLY A 34 23.65 -3.35 -12.14
N LEU A 35 23.64 -4.65 -12.46
CA LEU A 35 22.68 -5.58 -11.88
C LEU A 35 23.31 -6.31 -10.71
N PHE A 36 22.74 -6.10 -9.53
CA PHE A 36 23.14 -6.79 -8.32
C PHE A 36 21.95 -7.61 -7.82
N PHE A 37 22.18 -8.90 -7.61
CA PHE A 37 21.22 -9.81 -7.03
C PHE A 37 21.83 -10.39 -5.76
N PHE A 38 21.12 -10.24 -4.66
CA PHE A 38 21.51 -10.69 -3.34
C PHE A 38 20.46 -11.68 -2.90
N ASP A 39 20.80 -12.94 -2.67
CA ASP A 39 19.84 -13.90 -2.14
C ASP A 39 19.58 -13.68 -0.63
N SER A 40 18.80 -14.56 0.00
CA SER A 40 18.53 -14.48 1.44
C SER A 40 19.79 -14.61 2.30
N SER A 41 20.90 -15.16 1.77
CA SER A 41 22.16 -15.30 2.50
C SER A 41 22.89 -13.97 2.70
N ALA A 42 22.65 -13.00 1.82
CA ALA A 42 23.19 -11.66 1.94
C ALA A 42 22.48 -10.80 3.00
N ARG A 43 21.41 -11.31 3.64
CA ARG A 43 20.72 -10.59 4.70
C ARG A 43 21.66 -10.46 5.91
N PRO A 44 21.89 -9.25 6.44
CA PRO A 44 22.83 -9.05 7.56
C PRO A 44 22.42 -9.81 8.84
N CYS A 45 21.14 -10.11 8.98
CA CYS A 45 20.61 -11.00 10.01
C CYS A 45 19.70 -12.04 9.34
N PRO A 46 20.07 -13.33 9.26
CA PRO A 46 19.26 -14.38 8.65
C PRO A 46 17.83 -14.40 9.20
N LEU A 47 16.83 -14.65 8.34
CA LEU A 47 15.43 -14.69 8.76
C LEU A 47 14.94 -16.14 8.87
N LYS A 48 14.54 -16.56 10.06
CA LYS A 48 13.78 -17.78 10.27
C LYS A 48 12.30 -17.48 10.11
N LEU A 49 11.61 -18.22 9.25
CA LEU A 49 10.19 -17.99 8.96
C LEU A 49 9.34 -19.13 9.49
N GLU A 50 8.20 -18.78 10.08
CA GLU A 50 7.19 -19.73 10.50
C GLU A 50 5.81 -19.31 9.95
N PHE A 51 5.11 -20.24 9.30
CA PHE A 51 3.80 -19.99 8.71
C PHE A 51 2.75 -20.82 9.45
N ILE A 52 1.74 -20.13 9.99
CA ILE A 52 0.67 -20.76 10.77
C ILE A 52 -0.65 -20.55 10.04
N GLY A 53 -1.14 -21.63 9.42
CA GLY A 53 -2.38 -21.65 8.66
C GLY A 53 -3.56 -22.11 9.51
N ILE A 54 -4.47 -21.20 9.83
CA ILE A 54 -5.67 -21.50 10.61
C ILE A 54 -6.70 -22.20 9.73
N THR A 55 -7.12 -23.39 10.15
CA THR A 55 -8.09 -24.24 9.43
C THR A 55 -9.55 -24.01 9.85
N GLU A 56 -9.77 -23.33 10.99
CA GLU A 56 -11.11 -23.08 11.52
C GLU A 56 -11.90 -22.10 10.63
N LYS A 57 -13.13 -22.48 10.29
CA LYS A 57 -14.00 -21.74 9.37
C LYS A 57 -14.84 -20.69 10.10
N LYS A 58 -15.23 -20.96 11.36
CA LYS A 58 -16.08 -20.04 12.14
C LYS A 58 -15.27 -18.83 12.57
N ALA A 59 -15.69 -17.63 12.15
CA ALA A 59 -14.93 -16.40 12.38
C ALA A 59 -14.57 -16.12 13.85
N ILE A 60 -15.49 -16.40 14.78
CA ILE A 60 -15.27 -16.20 16.22
C ILE A 60 -14.20 -17.17 16.75
N LYS A 61 -14.34 -18.46 16.46
CA LYS A 61 -13.37 -19.48 16.88
C LYS A 61 -12.00 -19.27 16.26
N ARG A 62 -11.96 -18.88 14.98
CA ARG A 62 -10.72 -18.51 14.30
C ARG A 62 -10.02 -17.36 15.02
N LEU A 63 -10.73 -16.30 15.40
CA LEU A 63 -10.15 -15.18 16.15
C LEU A 63 -9.60 -15.62 17.52
N GLN A 64 -10.32 -16.49 18.24
CA GLN A 64 -9.86 -17.04 19.52
C GLN A 64 -8.58 -17.85 19.34
N LEU A 65 -8.55 -18.75 18.35
CA LEU A 65 -7.37 -19.55 18.03
C LEU A 65 -6.19 -18.68 17.57
N THR A 66 -6.43 -17.65 16.75
CA THR A 66 -5.40 -16.67 16.38
C THR A 66 -4.80 -15.99 17.62
N ASN A 67 -5.63 -15.62 18.58
CA ASN A 67 -5.18 -14.97 19.82
C ASN A 67 -4.34 -15.92 20.67
N GLU A 68 -4.79 -17.17 20.84
CA GLU A 68 -4.08 -18.19 21.60
C GLU A 68 -2.70 -18.50 20.99
N ILE A 69 -2.65 -18.75 19.68
CA ILE A 69 -1.39 -18.97 18.95
C ILE A 69 -0.48 -17.74 19.07
N CYS A 70 -1.03 -16.54 18.91
CA CYS A 70 -0.26 -15.30 19.04
C CYS A 70 0.35 -15.19 20.45
N TYR A 71 -0.41 -15.52 21.50
CA TYR A 71 0.06 -15.52 22.87
C TYR A 71 1.20 -16.53 23.07
N GLU A 72 1.03 -17.79 22.63
CA GLU A 72 2.07 -18.82 22.74
C GLU A 72 3.38 -18.40 22.06
N LYS A 73 3.29 -17.79 20.87
CA LYS A 73 4.47 -17.30 20.14
C LYS A 73 5.13 -16.12 20.83
N VAL A 74 4.35 -15.21 21.41
CA VAL A 74 4.89 -14.12 22.25
C VAL A 74 5.62 -14.71 23.46
N MET A 75 5.01 -15.64 24.18
CA MET A 75 5.62 -16.23 25.37
C MET A 75 6.93 -16.95 25.08
N LYS A 76 7.04 -17.63 23.94
CA LYS A 76 8.29 -18.22 23.48
C LYS A 76 9.40 -17.18 23.37
N GLN A 77 9.15 -16.03 22.73
CA GLN A 77 10.13 -14.95 22.59
C GLN A 77 10.49 -14.30 23.92
N LEU A 78 9.50 -14.10 24.79
CA LEU A 78 9.72 -13.51 26.11
C LEU A 78 10.56 -14.41 27.02
N ASN A 79 10.39 -15.74 26.94
CA ASN A 79 11.24 -16.69 27.67
C ASN A 79 12.71 -16.57 27.26
N ASP A 80 12.97 -16.26 25.99
CA ASP A 80 14.32 -16.03 25.44
C ASP A 80 14.81 -14.58 25.65
N LYS A 81 14.05 -13.76 26.40
CA LYS A 81 14.29 -12.33 26.65
C LYS A 81 14.42 -11.49 25.38
N GLN A 82 13.67 -11.87 24.34
CA GLN A 82 13.67 -11.20 23.05
C GLN A 82 12.46 -10.28 22.88
N GLN A 83 12.70 -9.11 22.29
CA GLN A 83 11.65 -8.16 21.97
C GLN A 83 10.90 -8.58 20.71
N ILE A 84 9.59 -8.33 20.68
CA ILE A 84 8.70 -8.74 19.60
C ILE A 84 7.78 -7.61 19.14
N ILE A 85 7.59 -7.51 17.82
CA ILE A 85 6.60 -6.62 17.19
C ILE A 85 5.46 -7.46 16.63
N ILE A 86 4.22 -7.09 16.94
CA ILE A 86 3.00 -7.74 16.44
C ILE A 86 2.27 -6.78 15.50
N PHE A 87 2.24 -7.10 14.21
CA PHE A 87 1.48 -6.37 13.22
C PHE A 87 0.03 -6.87 13.15
N VAL A 88 -0.92 -5.94 13.20
CA VAL A 88 -2.36 -6.17 13.08
C VAL A 88 -2.98 -5.27 12.01
N HIS A 89 -4.21 -5.58 11.59
CA HIS A 89 -4.82 -4.94 10.42
C HIS A 89 -5.53 -3.61 10.74
N SER A 90 -5.79 -3.30 12.01
CA SER A 90 -6.52 -2.09 12.40
C SER A 90 -6.09 -1.49 13.73
N ARG A 91 -6.39 -0.19 13.91
CA ARG A 91 -6.13 0.55 15.16
C ARG A 91 -6.96 0.05 16.34
N SER A 92 -8.18 -0.42 16.09
CA SER A 92 -8.99 -1.03 17.15
C SER A 92 -8.39 -2.37 17.58
N GLU A 93 -7.86 -3.12 16.62
CA GLU A 93 -7.24 -4.41 16.88
C GLU A 93 -5.88 -4.30 17.59
N THR A 94 -5.14 -3.21 17.43
CA THR A 94 -3.91 -3.00 18.23
C THR A 94 -4.24 -2.98 19.71
N THR A 95 -5.26 -2.22 20.10
CA THR A 95 -5.71 -2.14 21.49
C THR A 95 -6.33 -3.45 21.97
N ARG A 96 -7.16 -4.10 21.14
CA ARG A 96 -7.79 -5.36 21.50
C ARG A 96 -6.78 -6.48 21.70
N THR A 97 -5.77 -6.56 20.84
CA THR A 97 -4.69 -7.57 20.93
C THR A 97 -3.83 -7.33 22.14
N ALA A 98 -3.41 -6.09 22.40
CA ALA A 98 -2.62 -5.76 23.59
C ALA A 98 -3.38 -6.08 24.90
N LYS A 99 -4.67 -5.74 24.97
CA LYS A 99 -5.52 -6.08 26.11
C LYS A 99 -5.68 -7.59 26.29
N ASN A 100 -5.90 -8.33 25.21
CA ASN A 100 -6.01 -9.77 25.28
C ASN A 100 -4.70 -10.43 25.74
N LEU A 101 -3.54 -9.97 25.29
CA LEU A 101 -2.24 -10.44 25.79
C LEU A 101 -2.10 -10.19 27.30
N LYS A 102 -2.46 -8.99 27.77
CA LYS A 102 -2.50 -8.65 29.20
C LYS A 102 -3.43 -9.59 29.98
N GLU A 103 -4.70 -9.70 29.56
CA GLU A 103 -5.71 -10.53 30.24
C GLU A 103 -5.25 -12.00 30.32
N THR A 104 -4.80 -12.57 29.20
CA THR A 104 -4.31 -13.96 29.16
C THR A 104 -3.04 -14.13 30.00
N SER A 105 -2.17 -13.12 30.09
CA SER A 105 -0.98 -13.19 30.97
C SER A 105 -1.33 -13.19 32.45
N ILE A 106 -2.41 -12.51 32.83
CA ILE A 106 -2.93 -12.49 34.21
C ILE A 106 -3.58 -13.84 34.52
N GLU A 107 -4.40 -14.36 33.60
CA GLU A 107 -5.07 -15.66 33.75
C GLU A 107 -4.07 -16.82 33.90
N ARG A 108 -2.91 -16.74 33.23
CA ARG A 108 -1.87 -17.78 33.26
C ARG A 108 -0.75 -17.53 34.28
N ASP A 109 -0.83 -16.44 35.06
CA ASP A 109 0.19 -16.01 36.02
C ASP A 109 1.60 -15.82 35.41
N GLU A 110 1.65 -15.27 34.20
CA GLU A 110 2.89 -15.07 33.41
C GLU A 110 3.29 -13.60 33.25
N VAL A 111 2.63 -12.69 33.96
CA VAL A 111 2.85 -11.23 33.87
C VAL A 111 4.32 -10.84 34.05
N GLY A 112 5.04 -11.52 34.94
CA GLY A 112 6.45 -11.25 35.22
C GLY A 112 7.36 -11.39 33.98
N LYS A 113 6.99 -12.20 33.00
CA LYS A 113 7.79 -12.43 31.79
C LYS A 113 7.75 -11.25 30.81
N PHE A 114 6.71 -10.42 30.86
CA PHE A 114 6.62 -9.21 30.04
C PHE A 114 7.50 -8.06 30.59
N MET A 115 8.00 -8.19 31.82
CA MET A 115 8.82 -7.19 32.51
C MET A 115 10.26 -7.69 32.67
N SER A 116 11.03 -7.68 31.58
CA SER A 116 12.40 -8.22 31.55
C SER A 116 13.42 -7.39 32.35
N GLY A 117 13.10 -6.16 32.73
CA GLY A 117 14.06 -5.15 33.22
C GLY A 117 14.09 -4.81 34.71
N GLY A 118 13.63 -5.72 35.59
CA GLY A 118 13.69 -5.53 37.05
C GLY A 118 12.85 -4.34 37.56
N LEU A 119 13.12 -3.89 38.81
CA LEU A 119 12.35 -2.81 39.46
C LEU A 119 12.50 -1.45 38.75
N ALA A 120 13.69 -1.13 38.23
CA ALA A 120 13.96 0.14 37.57
C ALA A 120 13.10 0.33 36.30
N THR A 121 12.98 -0.71 35.46
CA THR A 121 12.11 -0.63 34.27
C THR A 121 10.65 -0.45 34.66
N ARG A 122 10.22 -1.06 35.77
CA ARG A 122 8.84 -0.93 36.26
C ARG A 122 8.55 0.50 36.74
N GLU A 123 9.48 1.14 37.45
CA GLU A 123 9.34 2.53 37.87
C GLU A 123 9.25 3.48 36.67
N ILE A 124 10.14 3.32 35.68
CA ILE A 124 10.11 4.11 34.44
C ILE A 124 8.76 3.93 33.71
N LEU A 125 8.27 2.69 33.59
CA LEU A 125 6.98 2.43 32.94
C LEU A 125 5.80 3.00 33.72
N MET A 126 5.85 3.04 35.05
CA MET A 126 4.82 3.64 35.88
C MET A 126 4.79 5.16 35.73
N GLU A 127 5.95 5.82 35.83
CA GLU A 127 6.07 7.27 35.66
C GLU A 127 5.66 7.71 34.26
N THR A 128 6.12 7.00 33.23
CA THR A 128 5.74 7.30 31.84
C THR A 128 4.26 7.03 31.57
N ALA A 129 3.66 5.99 32.17
CA ALA A 129 2.22 5.73 32.06
C ALA A 129 1.35 6.85 32.63
N GLU A 130 1.83 7.62 33.62
CA GLU A 130 1.10 8.79 34.12
C GLU A 130 1.07 9.94 33.12
N ASN A 131 2.12 10.09 32.32
CA ASN A 131 2.28 11.14 31.31
C ASN A 131 1.57 10.82 29.97
N VAL A 132 1.14 9.58 29.76
CA VAL A 132 0.41 9.14 28.56
C VAL A 132 -1.03 9.67 28.56
N LYS A 133 -1.46 10.23 27.43
CA LYS A 133 -2.82 10.77 27.27
C LYS A 133 -3.84 9.71 26.86
N ASP A 134 -3.42 8.69 26.12
CA ASP A 134 -4.31 7.62 25.70
C ASP A 134 -4.62 6.64 26.85
N PRO A 135 -5.89 6.50 27.27
CA PRO A 135 -6.25 5.66 28.41
C PRO A 135 -6.05 4.16 28.11
N GLY A 136 -6.12 3.76 26.83
CA GLY A 136 -5.89 2.38 26.43
C GLY A 136 -4.42 2.00 26.54
N LEU A 137 -3.52 2.92 26.16
CA LEU A 137 -2.08 2.76 26.32
C LEU A 137 -1.64 2.78 27.79
N LYS A 138 -2.21 3.68 28.61
CA LYS A 138 -1.91 3.75 30.04
C LYS A 138 -2.15 2.43 30.78
N ASP A 139 -3.24 1.73 30.45
CA ASP A 139 -3.64 0.47 31.09
C ASP A 139 -2.75 -0.74 30.75
N ILE A 140 -1.99 -0.67 29.66
CA ILE A 140 -1.14 -1.76 29.17
C ILE A 140 0.36 -1.47 29.34
N LEU A 141 0.77 -0.20 29.38
CA LEU A 141 2.18 0.20 29.43
C LEU A 141 2.86 -0.32 30.70
N GLN A 142 2.11 -0.34 31.81
CA GLN A 142 2.54 -0.88 33.10
C GLN A 142 2.87 -2.38 33.06
N PHE A 143 2.39 -3.09 32.04
CA PHE A 143 2.62 -4.53 31.84
C PHE A 143 3.73 -4.79 30.80
N GLY A 144 4.48 -3.77 30.37
CA GLY A 144 5.55 -3.92 29.37
C GLY A 144 5.06 -4.08 27.93
N ILE A 145 3.79 -3.75 27.67
CA ILE A 145 3.16 -3.84 26.34
C ILE A 145 2.92 -2.43 25.79
N GLY A 146 3.45 -2.15 24.60
CA GLY A 146 3.21 -0.92 23.85
C GLY A 146 2.19 -1.09 22.72
N ILE A 147 1.49 0.00 22.38
CA ILE A 147 0.72 0.10 21.13
C ILE A 147 1.30 1.22 20.26
N HIS A 148 1.39 0.98 18.96
CA HIS A 148 1.75 2.01 17.99
C HIS A 148 0.83 2.02 16.78
N HIS A 149 0.14 3.13 16.53
CA HIS A 149 -0.60 3.33 15.28
C HIS A 149 -0.62 4.79 14.85
N ALA A 150 -0.31 5.05 13.58
CA ALA A 150 -0.37 6.39 13.02
C ALA A 150 -1.82 6.84 12.82
N GLY A 151 -2.17 8.01 13.37
CA GLY A 151 -3.38 8.76 13.05
C GLY A 151 -3.13 9.81 11.98
N LEU A 152 -4.18 10.16 11.22
CA LEU A 152 -4.19 11.48 10.57
C LEU A 152 -4.13 12.55 11.68
N PRO A 153 -3.35 13.63 11.50
CA PRO A 153 -3.37 14.74 12.45
C PRO A 153 -4.80 15.23 12.62
N LYS A 154 -5.19 15.59 13.86
CA LYS A 154 -6.47 16.23 14.18
C LYS A 154 -6.56 17.57 13.43
N THR A 155 -6.94 17.58 12.16
CA THR A 155 -7.34 18.82 11.48
C THR A 155 -8.71 19.21 12.01
N SER A 156 -8.69 20.17 12.94
CA SER A 156 -9.74 21.15 13.25
C SER A 156 -11.18 20.65 13.45
N LYS A 157 -11.65 20.80 14.70
CA LYS A 157 -13.02 21.18 15.10
C LYS A 157 -14.18 20.30 14.59
N THR A 158 -14.40 19.17 15.25
CA THR A 158 -15.76 18.67 15.52
C THR A 158 -15.98 18.57 17.04
N ARG A 159 -16.14 19.74 17.69
CA ARG A 159 -16.72 19.86 19.04
C ARG A 159 -18.23 19.57 18.96
N GLY A 160 -18.63 18.33 18.71
CA GLY A 160 -20.04 18.04 18.39
C GLY A 160 -20.64 16.73 18.91
N SER A 161 -19.87 15.67 19.12
CA SER A 161 -20.45 14.36 19.51
C SER A 161 -19.94 13.89 20.86
N ARG A 162 -20.49 14.46 21.95
CA ARG A 162 -20.28 13.98 23.33
C ARG A 162 -21.60 13.55 24.01
N LYS A 163 -22.70 13.30 23.29
CA LYS A 163 -24.01 13.05 23.93
C LYS A 163 -24.83 11.85 23.47
N PHE A 164 -24.37 11.03 22.52
CA PHE A 164 -25.04 9.75 22.22
C PHE A 164 -24.01 8.63 22.13
N GLY A 165 -24.14 7.66 23.02
CA GLY A 165 -23.16 6.62 23.35
C GLY A 165 -22.89 5.56 22.30
N ILE A 166 -22.68 5.93 21.04
CA ILE A 166 -22.06 5.09 20.01
C ILE A 166 -21.23 6.02 19.11
N GLY A 167 -19.94 6.18 19.42
CA GLY A 167 -19.00 6.99 18.64
C GLY A 167 -17.70 6.25 18.46
N ILE A 168 -17.45 5.77 17.23
CA ILE A 168 -16.17 5.16 16.83
C ILE A 168 -15.13 6.29 16.73
N HIS A 169 -14.59 6.69 17.88
CA HIS A 169 -13.46 7.60 18.01
C HIS A 169 -12.17 6.80 17.87
N HIS A 170 -11.67 6.59 16.65
CA HIS A 170 -10.30 6.09 16.44
C HIS A 170 -9.37 7.23 16.04
N ALA A 171 -9.21 8.19 16.96
CA ALA A 171 -8.09 9.13 16.88
C ALA A 171 -6.80 8.28 16.99
N GLY A 172 -5.89 8.39 16.03
CA GLY A 172 -4.60 7.71 16.18
C GLY A 172 -3.81 8.30 17.36
N LEU A 173 -2.82 7.57 17.85
CA LEU A 173 -1.99 8.00 18.97
C LEU A 173 -1.37 9.37 18.68
N GLU A 174 -1.33 10.24 19.69
CA GLU A 174 -0.68 11.53 19.57
C GLU A 174 0.81 11.35 19.25
N ARG A 175 1.41 12.33 18.57
CA ARG A 175 2.82 12.22 18.16
C ARG A 175 3.76 12.07 19.35
N VAL A 176 3.40 12.66 20.49
CA VAL A 176 4.15 12.55 21.76
C VAL A 176 4.12 11.12 22.27
N ASP A 177 2.93 10.53 22.43
CA ASP A 177 2.77 9.15 22.89
C ASP A 177 3.45 8.14 21.94
N ARG A 178 3.41 8.36 20.62
CA ARG A 178 4.11 7.48 19.67
C ARG A 178 5.62 7.49 19.84
N ARG A 179 6.22 8.68 19.99
CA ARG A 179 7.67 8.81 20.22
C ARG A 179 8.08 8.15 21.53
N LEU A 180 7.28 8.35 22.58
CA LEU A 180 7.52 7.73 23.87
C LEU A 180 7.52 6.19 23.76
N VAL A 181 6.55 5.60 23.05
CA VAL A 181 6.51 4.14 22.83
C VAL A 181 7.69 3.67 21.95
N GLU A 182 8.09 4.44 20.95
CA GLU A 182 9.27 4.14 20.12
C GLU A 182 10.56 4.13 20.95
N GLU A 183 10.76 5.13 21.81
CA GLU A 183 11.91 5.27 22.71
C GLU A 183 11.93 4.14 23.75
N LEU A 184 10.81 3.91 24.47
CA LEU A 184 10.71 2.84 25.46
C LEU A 184 10.94 1.44 24.87
N PHE A 185 10.56 1.22 23.60
CA PHE A 185 10.85 -0.03 22.92
C PHE A 185 12.32 -0.09 22.47
N ALA A 186 12.89 0.98 21.93
CA ALA A 186 14.30 1.02 21.55
C ALA A 186 15.24 0.76 22.75
N ASP A 187 14.89 1.30 23.91
CA ASP A 187 15.67 1.16 25.17
C ASP A 187 15.47 -0.20 25.85
N GLY A 188 14.60 -1.07 25.32
CA GLY A 188 14.38 -2.42 25.87
C GLY A 188 13.39 -2.47 27.04
N HIS A 189 12.77 -1.35 27.42
CA HIS A 189 11.77 -1.32 28.49
C HIS A 189 10.47 -2.02 28.10
N LEU A 190 10.08 -1.93 26.82
CA LEU A 190 8.93 -2.66 26.27
C LEU A 190 9.40 -3.93 25.57
N GLN A 191 8.83 -5.07 25.98
CA GLN A 191 9.14 -6.36 25.37
C GLN A 191 8.22 -6.67 24.18
N VAL A 192 6.98 -6.17 24.22
CA VAL A 192 5.97 -6.42 23.19
C VAL A 192 5.45 -5.10 22.64
N LEU A 193 5.50 -4.93 21.33
CA LEU A 193 4.92 -3.78 20.64
C LEU A 193 3.86 -4.23 19.64
N VAL A 194 2.60 -3.82 19.85
CA VAL A 194 1.51 -4.11 18.92
C VAL A 194 1.31 -2.92 17.99
N SER A 195 1.43 -3.12 16.68
CA SER A 195 1.39 -2.04 15.70
C SER A 195 0.56 -2.34 14.45
N THR A 196 0.22 -1.28 13.72
CA THR A 196 -0.35 -1.36 12.37
C THR A 196 0.76 -1.35 11.32
N ALA A 197 0.44 -1.70 10.07
CA ALA A 197 1.38 -1.68 8.93
C ALA A 197 2.15 -0.35 8.75
N THR A 198 1.62 0.77 9.26
CA THR A 198 2.26 2.09 9.13
C THR A 198 3.65 2.18 9.79
N LEU A 199 3.90 1.40 10.86
CA LEU A 199 5.22 1.37 11.51
C LEU A 199 6.28 0.76 10.61
N ALA A 200 5.92 -0.24 9.79
CA ALA A 200 6.85 -0.89 8.87
C ALA A 200 7.42 0.07 7.81
N TRP A 201 6.70 1.14 7.49
CA TRP A 201 7.11 2.15 6.51
C TRP A 201 7.73 3.41 7.13
N GLY A 202 7.26 3.81 8.31
CA GLY A 202 7.53 5.15 8.85
C GLY A 202 8.64 5.25 9.89
N VAL A 203 9.06 4.15 10.51
CA VAL A 203 9.98 4.17 11.65
C VAL A 203 11.00 3.03 11.52
N ASN A 204 12.27 3.32 11.81
CA ASN A 204 13.31 2.30 11.84
C ASN A 204 13.45 1.68 13.22
N LEU A 205 12.48 0.83 13.60
CA LEU A 205 12.46 0.13 14.88
C LEU A 205 12.54 -1.38 14.65
N PRO A 206 13.74 -1.99 14.70
CA PRO A 206 13.91 -3.43 14.57
C PRO A 206 13.61 -4.16 15.88
N ALA A 207 13.16 -5.40 15.78
CA ALA A 207 12.94 -6.30 16.90
C ALA A 207 13.49 -7.69 16.55
N HIS A 208 13.80 -8.52 17.54
CA HIS A 208 14.28 -9.88 17.28
C HIS A 208 13.24 -10.68 16.49
N ALA A 209 11.98 -10.62 16.94
CA ALA A 209 10.86 -11.32 16.32
C ALA A 209 9.76 -10.38 15.82
N VAL A 210 9.09 -10.79 14.74
CA VAL A 210 7.90 -10.12 14.19
C VAL A 210 6.78 -11.14 14.00
N ILE A 211 5.58 -10.82 14.47
CA ILE A 211 4.36 -11.59 14.20
C ILE A 211 3.43 -10.77 13.32
N ILE A 212 3.00 -11.32 12.19
CA ILE A 212 1.89 -10.78 11.39
C ILE A 212 0.62 -11.52 11.81
N LYS A 213 -0.21 -10.88 12.63
CA LYS A 213 -1.43 -11.46 13.19
C LYS A 213 -2.61 -11.14 12.27
N GLY A 214 -2.90 -12.08 11.39
CA GLY A 214 -3.94 -11.95 10.38
C GLY A 214 -3.45 -11.17 9.16
N THR A 215 -3.76 -11.70 7.98
CA THR A 215 -3.28 -11.15 6.70
C THR A 215 -4.35 -10.37 5.94
N GLN A 216 -5.53 -10.16 6.54
CA GLN A 216 -6.66 -9.51 5.89
C GLN A 216 -6.78 -8.05 6.28
N ILE A 217 -6.86 -7.17 5.28
CA ILE A 217 -7.13 -5.74 5.43
C ILE A 217 -8.44 -5.37 4.72
N TYR A 218 -9.21 -4.47 5.32
CA TYR A 218 -10.39 -3.93 4.65
C TYR A 218 -9.96 -2.89 3.63
N ASN A 219 -10.25 -3.11 2.35
CA ASN A 219 -9.97 -2.15 1.29
C ASN A 219 -11.23 -1.31 1.03
N PRO A 220 -11.25 -0.01 1.40
CA PRO A 220 -12.40 0.85 1.18
C PRO A 220 -12.72 1.06 -0.30
N GLU A 221 -11.71 1.03 -1.17
CA GLU A 221 -11.89 1.21 -2.62
C GLU A 221 -12.60 0.02 -3.27
N LYS A 222 -12.38 -1.20 -2.74
CA LYS A 222 -13.03 -2.42 -3.24
C LYS A 222 -14.27 -2.81 -2.43
N GLY A 223 -14.53 -2.14 -1.31
CA GLY A 223 -15.63 -2.43 -0.39
C GLY A 223 -15.58 -3.82 0.26
N ARG A 224 -14.41 -4.50 0.22
CA ARG A 224 -14.24 -5.88 0.70
C ARG A 224 -12.92 -6.08 1.42
N TRP A 225 -12.85 -7.16 2.19
CA TRP A 225 -11.61 -7.65 2.77
C TRP A 225 -10.71 -8.22 1.67
N VAL A 226 -9.44 -7.85 1.69
CA VAL A 226 -8.40 -8.30 0.77
C VAL A 226 -7.17 -8.71 1.58
N GLU A 227 -6.36 -9.60 1.02
CA GLU A 227 -5.09 -9.98 1.64
C GLU A 227 -4.07 -8.83 1.57
N LEU A 228 -3.13 -8.82 2.54
CA LEU A 228 -2.00 -7.92 2.59
C LEU A 228 -1.16 -8.04 1.32
N SER A 229 -0.64 -6.91 0.85
CA SER A 229 0.24 -6.91 -0.32
C SER A 229 1.57 -7.60 0.01
N PRO A 230 2.24 -8.24 -0.96
CA PRO A 230 3.57 -8.80 -0.77
C PRO A 230 4.58 -7.77 -0.23
N GLN A 231 4.43 -6.52 -0.65
CA GLN A 231 5.30 -5.42 -0.22
C GLN A 231 5.11 -5.12 1.27
N ASP A 232 3.87 -5.06 1.77
CA ASP A 232 3.60 -4.83 3.18
C ASP A 232 4.15 -5.96 4.05
N ILE A 233 3.98 -7.22 3.62
CA ILE A 233 4.51 -8.39 4.32
C ILE A 233 6.03 -8.33 4.39
N LEU A 234 6.71 -8.06 3.27
CA LEU A 234 8.17 -7.96 3.22
C LEU A 234 8.70 -6.80 4.07
N GLN A 235 7.99 -5.66 4.11
CA GLN A 235 8.37 -4.52 4.97
C GLN A 235 8.19 -4.84 6.45
N MET A 236 7.12 -5.53 6.83
CA MET A 236 6.90 -5.99 8.21
C MET A 236 7.98 -6.98 8.63
N LEU A 237 8.25 -8.01 7.82
CA LEU A 237 9.31 -9.00 8.06
C LEU A 237 10.71 -8.37 8.05
N GLY A 238 10.90 -7.27 7.31
CA GLY A 238 12.12 -6.47 7.32
C GLY A 238 12.48 -5.92 8.70
N ARG A 239 11.52 -5.85 9.64
CA ARG A 239 11.75 -5.43 11.03
C ARG A 239 12.25 -6.55 11.94
N ALA A 240 12.24 -7.81 11.47
CA ALA A 240 12.72 -8.96 12.24
C ALA A 240 14.24 -9.13 12.14
N GLY A 241 14.91 -9.20 13.29
CA GLY A 241 16.36 -9.26 13.45
C GLY A 241 16.99 -7.87 13.55
N ARG A 242 17.68 -7.60 14.67
CA ARG A 242 18.47 -6.40 14.89
C ARG A 242 19.90 -6.66 14.40
N PRO A 243 20.37 -5.97 13.35
CA PRO A 243 21.76 -6.08 12.92
C PRO A 243 22.70 -5.78 14.08
N GLN A 244 23.78 -6.56 14.23
CA GLN A 244 24.78 -6.49 15.31
C GLN A 244 24.38 -7.07 16.67
N TYR A 245 23.09 -7.22 16.98
CA TYR A 245 22.63 -7.76 18.28
C TYR A 245 22.15 -9.21 18.16
N ASP A 246 21.38 -9.52 17.11
CA ASP A 246 20.74 -10.82 16.95
C ASP A 246 21.51 -11.71 15.95
N THR A 247 21.64 -13.00 16.26
CA THR A 247 22.24 -14.00 15.36
C THR A 247 21.33 -14.36 14.19
N PHE A 248 20.02 -14.34 14.41
CA PHE A 248 18.98 -14.46 13.41
C PHE A 248 17.73 -13.71 13.89
N GLY A 249 16.86 -13.32 12.97
CA GLY A 249 15.53 -12.79 13.28
C GLY A 249 14.45 -13.84 13.03
N GLU A 250 13.33 -13.77 13.75
CA GLU A 250 12.19 -14.68 13.58
C GLU A 250 10.97 -13.94 13.01
N GLY A 251 10.42 -14.41 11.90
CA GLY A 251 9.23 -13.87 11.25
C GLY A 251 8.10 -14.90 11.26
N ILE A 252 6.99 -14.58 11.92
CA ILE A 252 5.86 -15.50 12.10
C ILE A 252 4.65 -14.90 11.39
N ILE A 253 4.03 -15.65 10.47
CA ILE A 253 2.83 -15.23 9.75
C ILE A 253 1.66 -16.11 10.17
N ILE A 254 0.63 -15.49 10.76
CA ILE A 254 -0.62 -16.17 11.12
C ILE A 254 -1.68 -15.78 10.09
N THR A 255 -2.13 -16.75 9.30
CA THR A 255 -3.03 -16.55 8.16
C THR A 255 -4.09 -17.66 8.08
N ASN A 256 -5.02 -17.54 7.14
CA ASN A 256 -5.94 -18.64 6.82
C ASN A 256 -5.18 -19.74 6.08
N HIS A 257 -5.56 -21.00 6.30
CA HIS A 257 -4.91 -22.14 5.63
C HIS A 257 -4.94 -22.04 4.09
N SER A 258 -5.98 -21.42 3.50
CA SER A 258 -6.09 -21.23 2.05
C SER A 258 -4.99 -20.36 1.45
N GLU A 259 -4.49 -19.37 2.21
CA GLU A 259 -3.52 -18.38 1.72
C GLU A 259 -2.07 -18.73 2.05
N LEU A 260 -1.85 -19.83 2.78
CA LEU A 260 -0.52 -20.23 3.25
C LEU A 260 0.46 -20.44 2.09
N GLN A 261 0.01 -21.06 0.99
CA GLN A 261 0.84 -21.26 -0.20
C GLN A 261 1.22 -19.93 -0.87
N PHE A 262 0.30 -18.96 -0.91
CA PHE A 262 0.56 -17.63 -1.44
C PHE A 262 1.66 -16.93 -0.62
N HIS A 263 1.55 -16.94 0.71
CA HIS A 263 2.55 -16.32 1.58
C HIS A 263 3.92 -17.02 1.51
N LEU A 264 3.94 -18.35 1.42
CA LEU A 264 5.18 -19.10 1.18
C LEU A 264 5.85 -18.64 -0.12
N SER A 265 5.09 -18.51 -1.20
CA SER A 265 5.64 -18.10 -2.51
C SER A 265 6.24 -16.70 -2.50
N ILE A 266 5.72 -15.79 -1.67
CA ILE A 266 6.27 -14.44 -1.52
C ILE A 266 7.65 -14.50 -0.86
N THR A 267 7.79 -15.29 0.20
CA THR A 267 9.03 -15.30 0.99
C THR A 267 10.13 -16.17 0.41
N THR A 268 9.77 -17.20 -0.37
CA THR A 268 10.73 -18.00 -1.15
C THR A 268 11.15 -17.32 -2.46
N SER A 269 10.78 -16.05 -2.67
CA SER A 269 11.07 -15.30 -3.90
C SER A 269 10.54 -16.02 -5.14
N GLN A 270 9.35 -16.62 -5.07
CA GLN A 270 8.73 -17.36 -6.18
C GLN A 270 7.65 -16.56 -6.92
N LEU A 271 7.27 -15.37 -6.43
CA LEU A 271 6.22 -14.57 -7.05
C LEU A 271 6.78 -13.62 -8.13
N PRO A 272 6.63 -13.94 -9.43
CA PRO A 272 7.22 -13.15 -10.51
C PRO A 272 6.69 -11.72 -10.58
N ILE A 273 7.56 -10.76 -10.89
CA ILE A 273 7.15 -9.38 -11.16
C ILE A 273 6.50 -9.32 -12.55
N GLU A 274 5.20 -9.02 -12.59
CA GLU A 274 4.41 -8.95 -13.83
C GLU A 274 3.81 -7.56 -14.08
N SER A 275 3.58 -7.23 -15.34
CA SER A 275 3.08 -5.91 -15.74
C SER A 275 1.55 -5.81 -15.63
N GLN A 276 1.07 -4.80 -14.92
CA GLN A 276 -0.36 -4.45 -14.83
C GLN A 276 -0.77 -3.33 -15.80
N LEU A 277 0.11 -2.95 -16.74
CA LEU A 277 -0.04 -1.77 -17.61
C LEU A 277 -1.36 -1.78 -18.41
N VAL A 278 -1.76 -2.95 -18.93
CA VAL A 278 -2.92 -3.09 -19.84
C VAL A 278 -4.20 -2.53 -19.21
N SER A 279 -4.39 -2.73 -17.90
CA SER A 279 -5.58 -2.26 -17.17
C SER A 279 -5.72 -0.72 -17.17
N LYS A 280 -4.61 0.01 -17.25
CA LYS A 280 -4.56 1.48 -17.21
C LYS A 280 -3.99 2.09 -18.48
N LEU A 281 -3.88 1.30 -19.55
CA LEU A 281 -3.16 1.69 -20.76
C LEU A 281 -3.76 2.94 -21.41
N ALA A 282 -5.09 3.04 -21.48
CA ALA A 282 -5.75 4.18 -22.10
C ALA A 282 -5.45 5.49 -21.36
N ASP A 283 -5.49 5.50 -20.02
CA ASP A 283 -5.20 6.70 -19.22
C ASP A 283 -3.74 7.14 -19.37
N ILE A 284 -2.80 6.19 -19.34
CA ILE A 284 -1.37 6.48 -19.51
C ILE A 284 -1.09 6.95 -20.94
N LEU A 285 -1.73 6.34 -21.95
CA LEU A 285 -1.60 6.74 -23.33
C LEU A 285 -2.14 8.17 -23.56
N ASN A 286 -3.27 8.52 -22.94
CA ASN A 286 -3.81 9.87 -22.98
C ASN A 286 -2.81 10.90 -22.45
N ALA A 287 -2.11 10.60 -21.34
CA ALA A 287 -1.10 11.50 -20.79
C ALA A 287 0.04 11.76 -21.80
N GLU A 288 0.49 10.74 -22.51
CA GLU A 288 1.57 10.86 -23.50
C GLU A 288 1.13 11.59 -24.79
N ILE A 289 -0.14 11.42 -25.18
CA ILE A 289 -0.76 12.19 -26.26
C ILE A 289 -0.85 13.68 -25.84
N VAL A 290 -1.23 13.96 -24.58
CA VAL A 290 -1.30 15.33 -24.02
C VAL A 290 0.07 15.99 -23.93
N LEU A 291 1.10 15.25 -23.51
CA LEU A 291 2.49 15.71 -23.52
C LEU A 291 3.04 15.93 -24.94
N GLY A 292 2.37 15.38 -25.95
CA GLY A 292 2.78 15.47 -27.35
C GLY A 292 3.92 14.52 -27.73
N THR A 293 4.23 13.55 -26.85
CA THR A 293 5.16 12.43 -27.11
C THR A 293 4.63 11.52 -28.22
N ILE A 294 3.32 11.37 -28.29
CA ILE A 294 2.62 10.51 -29.25
C ILE A 294 1.64 11.36 -30.05
N ARG A 295 1.82 11.40 -31.37
CA ARG A 295 0.99 12.20 -32.30
C ARG A 295 0.31 11.37 -33.36
N ASN A 296 0.81 10.17 -33.61
CA ASN A 296 0.31 9.28 -34.64
C ASN A 296 0.27 7.81 -34.16
N ARG A 297 -0.40 6.98 -34.96
CA ARG A 297 -0.54 5.53 -34.72
C ARG A 297 0.79 4.78 -34.79
N GLU A 298 1.83 5.32 -35.41
CA GLU A 298 3.12 4.63 -35.60
C GLU A 298 4.06 4.82 -34.41
N GLU A 299 4.04 5.99 -33.76
CA GLU A 299 4.80 6.31 -32.56
C GLU A 299 4.30 5.56 -31.33
N ALA A 300 2.99 5.31 -31.23
CA ALA A 300 2.40 4.72 -30.04
C ALA A 300 2.83 3.26 -29.78
N PRO A 301 2.95 2.36 -30.79
CA PRO A 301 3.56 1.04 -30.62
C PRO A 301 5.04 1.11 -30.23
N GLN A 302 5.80 2.07 -30.75
CA GLN A 302 7.20 2.28 -30.36
C GLN A 302 7.30 2.67 -28.89
N TRP A 303 6.45 3.60 -28.44
CA TRP A 303 6.32 3.99 -27.05
C TRP A 303 6.01 2.80 -26.13
N LEU A 304 5.06 1.93 -26.53
CA LEU A 304 4.73 0.73 -25.77
C LEU A 304 5.91 -0.25 -25.67
N GLY A 305 6.82 -0.24 -26.65
CA GLY A 305 8.06 -1.01 -26.65
C GLY A 305 9.06 -0.60 -25.57
N TYR A 306 8.98 0.63 -25.05
CA TYR A 306 9.82 1.07 -23.93
C TYR A 306 9.25 0.69 -22.55
N ARG A 307 8.07 0.07 -22.49
CA ARG A 307 7.40 -0.25 -21.23
C ARG A 307 7.76 -1.65 -20.73
N TYR A 308 7.69 -1.84 -19.40
CA TYR A 308 7.93 -3.13 -18.78
C TYR A 308 7.00 -4.25 -19.31
N TRP A 309 5.77 -3.89 -19.70
CA TRP A 309 4.85 -4.81 -20.36
C TRP A 309 5.47 -5.49 -21.59
N TYR A 310 6.20 -4.76 -22.43
CA TYR A 310 6.79 -5.32 -23.65
C TYR A 310 7.82 -6.42 -23.34
N GLN A 311 8.71 -6.18 -22.36
CA GLN A 311 9.71 -7.16 -21.94
C GLN A 311 9.03 -8.46 -21.44
N ARG A 312 8.01 -8.32 -20.59
CA ARG A 312 7.27 -9.49 -20.07
C ARG A 312 6.41 -10.20 -21.11
N ALA A 313 5.85 -9.45 -22.04
CA ALA A 313 5.07 -9.98 -23.15
C ALA A 313 5.91 -10.84 -24.10
N LEU A 314 7.19 -10.51 -24.30
CA LEU A 314 8.12 -11.34 -25.07
C LEU A 314 8.46 -12.65 -24.37
N GLU A 315 8.74 -12.59 -23.06
CA GLU A 315 9.15 -13.75 -22.26
C GLU A 315 8.00 -14.72 -21.95
N ASN A 316 6.79 -14.22 -21.68
CA ASN A 316 5.62 -15.06 -21.42
C ASN A 316 4.32 -14.51 -22.05
N PRO A 317 4.14 -14.67 -23.37
CA PRO A 317 2.94 -14.23 -24.09
C PRO A 317 1.63 -14.75 -23.50
N SER A 318 1.63 -16.04 -23.11
CA SER A 318 0.43 -16.77 -22.66
C SER A 318 -0.23 -16.13 -21.44
N LEU A 319 0.57 -15.58 -20.52
CA LEU A 319 0.08 -14.88 -19.34
C LEU A 319 -0.72 -13.62 -19.70
N TYR A 320 -0.37 -12.97 -20.82
CA TYR A 320 -1.04 -11.77 -21.32
C TYR A 320 -2.17 -12.08 -22.31
N GLY A 321 -2.57 -13.35 -22.42
CA GLY A 321 -3.73 -13.78 -23.21
C GLY A 321 -3.48 -13.88 -24.71
N PHE A 322 -2.24 -14.14 -25.13
CA PHE A 322 -1.92 -14.44 -26.53
C PHE A 322 -0.78 -15.47 -26.65
N GLN A 323 -0.69 -16.13 -27.79
CA GLN A 323 0.36 -17.12 -28.06
C GLN A 323 1.55 -16.47 -28.77
N HIS A 324 2.69 -17.15 -28.74
CA HIS A 324 3.85 -16.75 -29.52
C HIS A 324 3.55 -16.89 -31.02
N ASP A 325 3.73 -15.81 -31.75
CA ASP A 325 3.55 -15.76 -33.20
C ASP A 325 4.93 -15.71 -33.86
N PRO A 326 5.35 -16.75 -34.60
CA PRO A 326 6.63 -16.76 -35.32
C PRO A 326 6.75 -15.64 -36.35
N GLU A 327 5.63 -15.13 -36.87
CA GLU A 327 5.61 -14.04 -37.86
C GLU A 327 5.74 -12.65 -37.22
N ASP A 328 5.55 -12.52 -35.89
CA ASP A 328 5.67 -11.26 -35.14
C ASP A 328 6.60 -11.39 -33.91
N PRO A 329 7.91 -11.68 -34.09
CA PRO A 329 8.84 -11.93 -33.00
C PRO A 329 9.06 -10.71 -32.10
N LEU A 330 8.82 -9.49 -32.61
CA LEU A 330 8.96 -8.21 -31.87
C LEU A 330 7.61 -7.64 -31.43
N LEU A 331 6.53 -8.42 -31.53
CA LEU A 331 5.17 -8.06 -31.12
C LEU A 331 4.71 -6.71 -31.70
N LEU A 332 5.15 -6.33 -32.90
CA LEU A 332 4.83 -5.06 -33.53
C LEU A 332 3.35 -5.01 -33.91
N GLN A 333 2.82 -6.06 -34.53
CA GLN A 333 1.40 -6.15 -34.88
C GLN A 333 0.57 -6.19 -33.60
N LYS A 334 0.99 -6.98 -32.61
CA LYS A 334 0.29 -7.07 -31.32
C LYS A 334 0.24 -5.73 -30.58
N ARG A 335 1.37 -5.01 -30.50
CA ARG A 335 1.42 -3.66 -29.93
C ARG A 335 0.51 -2.70 -30.67
N THR A 336 0.50 -2.76 -32.00
CA THR A 336 -0.38 -1.93 -32.84
C THR A 336 -1.85 -2.18 -32.53
N HIS A 337 -2.28 -3.44 -32.37
CA HIS A 337 -3.66 -3.76 -32.02
C HIS A 337 -4.06 -3.27 -30.62
N ILE A 338 -3.19 -3.48 -29.62
CA ILE A 338 -3.43 -3.07 -28.24
C ILE A 338 -3.54 -1.54 -28.13
N VAL A 339 -2.60 -0.83 -28.74
CA VAL A 339 -2.59 0.63 -28.80
C VAL A 339 -3.81 1.17 -29.55
N HIS A 340 -4.15 0.59 -30.70
CA HIS A 340 -5.32 1.01 -31.47
C HIS A 340 -6.60 0.86 -30.65
N THR A 341 -6.75 -0.25 -29.92
CA THR A 341 -7.88 -0.46 -29.00
C THR A 341 -7.93 0.62 -27.92
N ALA A 342 -6.79 0.97 -27.32
CA ALA A 342 -6.71 2.03 -26.32
C ALA A 342 -7.07 3.41 -26.89
N ILE A 343 -6.62 3.75 -28.10
CA ILE A 343 -6.98 4.99 -28.80
C ILE A 343 -8.48 5.04 -29.07
N CYS A 344 -9.08 3.92 -29.49
CA CYS A 344 -10.53 3.84 -29.72
C CYS A 344 -11.33 4.04 -28.44
N ILE A 345 -10.82 3.60 -27.28
CA ILE A 345 -11.43 3.88 -25.98
C ILE A 345 -11.36 5.39 -25.68
N LEU A 346 -10.20 6.01 -25.91
CA LEU A 346 -10.03 7.46 -25.71
C LEU A 346 -10.92 8.31 -26.62
N GLU A 347 -11.07 7.89 -27.89
CA GLU A 347 -12.00 8.50 -28.85
C GLU A 347 -13.44 8.40 -28.34
N LYS A 348 -13.89 7.21 -27.92
CA LYS A 348 -15.25 6.99 -27.38
C LYS A 348 -15.50 7.79 -26.10
N SER A 349 -14.49 7.98 -25.26
CA SER A 349 -14.60 8.79 -24.05
C SER A 349 -14.50 10.30 -24.29
N GLY A 350 -14.25 10.74 -25.53
CA GLY A 350 -14.11 12.15 -25.88
C GLY A 350 -12.82 12.80 -25.37
N LEU A 351 -11.77 12.01 -25.12
CA LEU A 351 -10.48 12.51 -24.60
C LEU A 351 -9.49 12.84 -25.72
N ALA A 352 -9.55 12.11 -26.83
CA ALA A 352 -8.72 12.34 -28.00
C ALA A 352 -9.55 12.25 -29.28
N LYS A 353 -9.15 12.97 -30.31
CA LYS A 353 -9.68 12.84 -31.67
C LYS A 353 -8.72 11.98 -32.48
N TYR A 354 -9.22 10.93 -33.10
CA TYR A 354 -8.42 9.98 -33.86
C TYR A 354 -8.88 9.93 -35.32
N ASP A 355 -8.02 10.33 -36.24
CA ASP A 355 -8.29 10.19 -37.67
C ASP A 355 -7.75 8.85 -38.17
N ARG A 356 -8.67 7.95 -38.56
CA ARG A 356 -8.33 6.59 -39.00
C ARG A 356 -7.64 6.56 -40.37
N LYS A 357 -7.84 7.59 -41.21
CA LYS A 357 -7.26 7.64 -42.56
C LYS A 357 -5.81 8.11 -42.51
N THR A 358 -5.55 9.17 -41.76
CA THR A 358 -4.21 9.76 -41.64
C THR A 358 -3.40 9.16 -40.49
N GLY A 359 -4.05 8.46 -39.55
CA GLY A 359 -3.41 7.92 -38.36
C GLY A 359 -3.06 8.98 -37.31
N LEU A 360 -3.46 10.24 -37.51
CA LEU A 360 -3.18 11.36 -36.61
C LEU A 360 -4.07 11.33 -35.38
N ILE A 361 -3.47 11.66 -34.24
CA ILE A 361 -4.13 11.70 -32.94
C ILE A 361 -3.98 13.12 -32.40
N ALA A 362 -5.12 13.76 -32.13
CA ALA A 362 -5.17 15.11 -31.56
C ALA A 362 -5.77 15.07 -30.16
N THR A 363 -5.17 15.82 -29.24
CA THR A 363 -5.67 15.99 -27.87
C THR A 363 -6.95 16.83 -27.86
N LEU A 364 -7.93 16.46 -27.04
CA LEU A 364 -9.08 17.33 -26.72
C LEU A 364 -8.87 17.98 -25.34
N GLU A 365 -9.60 19.07 -25.06
CA GLU A 365 -9.53 19.77 -23.76
C GLU A 365 -9.87 18.83 -22.59
N LEU A 366 -10.86 17.95 -22.76
CA LEU A 366 -11.17 16.91 -21.76
C LEU A 366 -9.99 15.96 -21.50
N GLY A 367 -9.24 15.60 -22.55
CA GLY A 367 -8.03 14.79 -22.45
C GLY A 367 -6.94 15.48 -21.62
N LYS A 368 -6.75 16.80 -21.82
CA LYS A 368 -5.82 17.62 -21.03
C LYS A 368 -6.21 17.66 -19.56
N ILE A 369 -7.50 17.87 -19.25
CA ILE A 369 -8.00 17.86 -17.87
C ILE A 369 -7.79 16.47 -17.25
N ALA A 370 -8.08 15.39 -17.98
CA ALA A 370 -7.90 14.02 -17.48
C ALA A 370 -6.44 13.75 -17.10
N SER A 371 -5.50 14.17 -17.96
CA SER A 371 -4.06 14.03 -17.73
C SER A 371 -3.57 14.87 -16.55
N HIS A 372 -3.94 16.16 -16.47
CA HIS A 372 -3.47 17.04 -15.40
C HIS A 372 -3.94 16.62 -14.01
N TYR A 373 -5.15 16.05 -13.92
CA TYR A 373 -5.75 15.69 -12.64
C TYR A 373 -5.75 14.19 -12.33
N TYR A 374 -5.09 13.36 -13.14
CA TYR A 374 -5.04 11.90 -12.96
C TYR A 374 -6.44 11.27 -12.86
N VAL A 375 -7.37 11.69 -13.73
CA VAL A 375 -8.75 11.17 -13.76
C VAL A 375 -8.88 10.12 -14.86
N THR A 376 -9.50 8.98 -14.54
CA THR A 376 -9.70 7.90 -15.50
C THR A 376 -10.62 8.29 -16.66
N ASN A 377 -10.41 7.67 -17.82
CA ASN A 377 -11.25 7.87 -19.00
C ASN A 377 -12.74 7.57 -18.77
N THR A 378 -13.06 6.57 -17.96
CA THR A 378 -14.43 6.21 -17.57
C THR A 378 -15.07 7.31 -16.74
N SER A 379 -14.31 7.89 -15.79
CA SER A 379 -14.78 8.99 -14.94
C SER A 379 -15.05 10.22 -15.78
N MET A 380 -14.15 10.57 -16.70
CA MET A 380 -14.32 11.71 -17.61
C MET A 380 -15.48 11.54 -18.58
N SER A 381 -15.65 10.35 -19.16
CA SER A 381 -16.81 10.05 -20.00
C SER A 381 -18.11 10.24 -19.22
N THR A 382 -18.15 9.83 -17.95
CA THR A 382 -19.31 10.03 -17.08
C THR A 382 -19.55 11.52 -16.83
N TYR A 383 -18.51 12.29 -16.52
CA TYR A 383 -18.64 13.74 -16.33
C TYR A 383 -19.15 14.44 -17.59
N ASN A 384 -18.63 14.09 -18.76
CA ASN A 384 -19.05 14.68 -20.03
C ASN A 384 -20.53 14.40 -20.34
N GLN A 385 -21.03 13.21 -20.03
CA GLN A 385 -22.45 12.85 -20.24
C GLN A 385 -23.39 13.53 -19.25
N HIS A 386 -22.92 13.82 -18.03
CA HIS A 386 -23.80 14.17 -16.92
C HIS A 386 -23.69 15.63 -16.46
N LEU A 387 -22.60 16.33 -16.73
CA LEU A 387 -22.44 17.73 -16.37
C LEU A 387 -23.26 18.62 -17.32
N ARG A 388 -24.08 19.49 -16.74
CA ARG A 388 -24.88 20.49 -17.47
C ARG A 388 -24.68 21.87 -16.84
N PRO A 389 -24.75 22.96 -17.62
CA PRO A 389 -24.57 24.32 -17.09
C PRO A 389 -25.54 24.70 -15.97
N THR A 390 -26.75 24.12 -15.95
CA THR A 390 -27.82 24.44 -15.00
C THR A 390 -27.78 23.62 -13.70
N MET A 391 -26.72 22.84 -13.47
CA MET A 391 -26.66 21.94 -12.32
C MET A 391 -26.51 22.68 -11.00
N THR A 392 -27.27 22.24 -9.99
CA THR A 392 -27.12 22.75 -8.62
C THR A 392 -25.96 22.09 -7.89
N LEU A 393 -25.47 22.71 -6.81
CA LEU A 393 -24.38 22.17 -5.98
C LEU A 393 -24.72 20.78 -5.40
N ILE A 394 -26.00 20.53 -5.11
CA ILE A 394 -26.50 19.25 -4.58
C ILE A 394 -26.37 18.16 -5.65
N GLU A 395 -26.83 18.45 -6.88
CA GLU A 395 -26.73 17.51 -8.00
C GLU A 395 -25.27 17.20 -8.34
N LEU A 396 -24.41 18.23 -8.36
CA LEU A 396 -22.97 18.06 -8.61
C LEU A 396 -22.33 17.16 -7.54
N SER A 397 -22.67 17.37 -6.26
CA SER A 397 -22.16 16.55 -5.15
C SER A 397 -22.63 15.09 -5.24
N TRP A 398 -23.90 14.87 -5.60
CA TRP A 398 -24.45 13.53 -5.81
C TRP A 398 -23.79 12.81 -6.98
N LYS A 399 -23.57 13.49 -8.12
CA LYS A 399 -22.95 12.87 -9.29
C LYS A 399 -21.46 12.59 -9.10
N LEU A 400 -20.73 13.45 -8.39
CA LEU A 400 -19.36 13.16 -7.97
C LEU A 400 -19.31 11.90 -7.08
N LYS A 401 -20.23 11.78 -6.11
CA LYS A 401 -20.32 10.61 -5.23
C LYS A 401 -20.69 9.33 -5.98
N ALA A 402 -21.60 9.41 -6.96
CA ALA A 402 -22.00 8.25 -7.77
C ALA A 402 -20.87 7.77 -8.70
N ASN A 403 -20.05 8.69 -9.23
CA ASN A 403 -18.88 8.34 -10.04
C ASN A 403 -17.80 7.63 -9.17
N LEU A 404 -17.57 8.13 -7.95
CA LEU A 404 -16.68 7.52 -6.96
C LEU A 404 -17.11 6.09 -6.58
N GLN A 405 -18.41 5.83 -6.45
CA GLN A 405 -18.93 4.50 -6.12
C GLN A 405 -18.86 3.51 -7.29
N LYS A 406 -18.92 3.97 -8.54
CA LYS A 406 -18.87 3.10 -9.73
C LYS A 406 -17.45 2.71 -10.15
N ASN A 407 -16.47 3.60 -9.96
CA ASN A 407 -15.15 3.42 -10.54
C ASN A 407 -14.09 2.79 -9.62
N ASN A 408 -14.37 2.49 -8.34
CA ASN A 408 -13.49 1.76 -7.40
C ASN A 408 -11.98 2.14 -7.47
N HIS A 409 -11.65 3.37 -7.89
CA HIS A 409 -10.28 3.83 -8.14
C HIS A 409 -10.08 5.26 -7.64
N GLN A 410 -9.04 5.40 -6.81
CA GLN A 410 -8.29 6.59 -6.43
C GLN A 410 -9.07 7.73 -5.77
N ILE A 411 -9.10 7.68 -4.44
CA ILE A 411 -9.17 8.88 -3.61
C ILE A 411 -7.79 9.55 -3.67
N ASN A 412 -7.58 10.46 -4.62
CA ASN A 412 -6.53 11.48 -4.50
C ASN A 412 -7.19 12.83 -4.16
N ASN A 413 -6.39 13.77 -3.65
CA ASN A 413 -6.73 15.11 -3.11
C ASN A 413 -7.59 16.05 -4.00
N PHE A 414 -8.16 15.53 -5.08
CA PHE A 414 -9.03 16.15 -6.08
C PHE A 414 -10.22 16.94 -5.51
N ASN A 415 -10.76 16.57 -4.35
CA ASN A 415 -12.00 17.17 -3.83
C ASN A 415 -11.88 18.60 -3.30
N LEU A 416 -10.67 19.10 -3.00
CA LEU A 416 -10.48 20.48 -2.54
C LEU A 416 -10.14 21.42 -3.70
N THR A 417 -9.15 21.08 -4.51
CA THR A 417 -8.68 21.95 -5.60
C THR A 417 -9.67 22.03 -6.77
N PHE A 418 -10.35 20.93 -7.13
CA PHE A 418 -11.33 20.94 -8.21
C PHE A 418 -12.59 21.73 -7.85
N ARG A 419 -12.94 21.78 -6.56
CA ARG A 419 -13.98 22.67 -6.01
C ARG A 419 -13.62 24.13 -6.24
N GLU A 420 -12.36 24.51 -5.97
CA GLU A 420 -11.89 25.89 -6.12
C GLU A 420 -11.78 26.30 -7.60
N THR A 421 -11.31 25.42 -8.49
CA THR A 421 -11.15 25.74 -9.92
C THR A 421 -12.50 25.91 -10.64
N ILE A 422 -13.51 25.09 -10.33
CA ILE A 422 -14.85 25.25 -10.92
C ILE A 422 -15.56 26.49 -10.36
N ILE A 423 -15.37 26.81 -9.07
CA ILE A 423 -15.93 28.03 -8.48
C ILE A 423 -15.25 29.28 -9.06
N GLY A 424 -13.94 29.25 -9.30
CA GLY A 424 -13.17 30.36 -9.88
C GLY A 424 -13.44 30.63 -11.37
N LEU A 425 -13.83 29.61 -12.14
CA LEU A 425 -14.27 29.79 -13.53
C LEU A 425 -15.64 30.49 -13.62
N ASN A 426 -16.48 30.36 -12.60
CA ASN A 426 -17.79 31.03 -12.52
C ASN A 426 -17.70 32.50 -12.05
N THR A 427 -16.59 32.93 -11.46
CA THR A 427 -16.38 34.32 -11.06
C THR A 427 -15.69 35.15 -12.15
N SER A 428 -14.95 34.52 -13.06
CA SER A 428 -14.20 35.21 -14.12
C SER A 428 -15.06 35.64 -15.32
N THR A 429 -16.23 35.04 -15.52
CA THR A 429 -17.22 35.46 -16.54
C THR A 429 -18.07 36.66 -16.16
N LYS A 430 -17.92 37.21 -14.94
CA LYS A 430 -18.62 38.43 -14.50
C LYS A 430 -17.85 39.75 -14.72
N TYR A 431 -16.60 39.70 -15.18
CA TYR A 431 -15.74 40.88 -15.35
C TYR A 431 -15.44 41.26 -16.81
N LEU A 432 -16.15 40.69 -17.79
CA LEU A 432 -16.00 41.01 -19.23
C LEU A 432 -17.27 41.60 -19.87
N THR A 433 -18.15 42.19 -19.07
CA THR A 433 -19.22 43.08 -19.56
C THR A 433 -19.21 44.36 -18.74
N HIS A 434 -18.30 45.27 -19.11
CA HIS A 434 -18.50 46.71 -19.09
C HIS A 434 -17.52 47.37 -20.07
#